data_AF-A0A081RNW7-F1
#
_entry.id   AF-A0A081RNW7-F1
#
_cell.length_a   1.000
_cell.length_b   1.000
_cell.length_c   1.000
_cell.angle_alpha   90.00
_cell.angle_beta   90.00
_cell.angle_gamma   90.00
#
_symmetry.space_group_name_H-M   'P 1'
#
loop_
_entity.id
_entity.type
_entity.pdbx_description
1 polymer ?
#
loop_
_entity_poly.entity_id
_entity_poly.type
_entity_poly.pdbx_seq_one_letter_code
_entity_poly.pdbx_strand_id
1 'polypeptide(L)'
;MDYRKTAQQHYRNHVCVWCGYGNPEVLEVAYVDHNNKNNKPSNLVFLCPTHHREYDLGLISTKMVLERRKFVETNPKADWSILIGGNLTKEELKKKLTESAKKAHRTRKLKEK
;
A
#
# COMPACT_ATOMS: atom_id res chain seq x y z
N MET A 1 -3.89 -5.33 -24.94
CA MET A 1 -3.84 -5.89 -23.57
C MET A 1 -3.61 -4.74 -22.61
N ASP A 2 -4.37 -4.71 -21.51
CA ASP A 2 -4.22 -3.72 -20.45
C ASP A 2 -3.04 -4.12 -19.54
N TYR A 3 -2.01 -3.26 -19.48
CA TYR A 3 -0.78 -3.48 -18.69
C TYR A 3 -1.08 -3.64 -17.20
N ARG A 4 -2.08 -2.93 -16.66
CA ARG A 4 -2.48 -3.05 -15.27
C ARG A 4 -3.03 -4.44 -14.99
N LYS A 5 -3.91 -4.92 -15.87
CA LYS A 5 -4.47 -6.27 -15.79
C LYS A 5 -3.38 -7.34 -15.88
N THR A 6 -2.42 -7.17 -16.80
CA THR A 6 -1.26 -8.07 -16.93
C THR A 6 -0.43 -8.14 -15.64
N ALA A 7 -0.13 -6.99 -15.02
CA ALA A 7 0.60 -6.95 -13.76
C ALA A 7 -0.19 -7.60 -12.61
N GLN A 8 -1.49 -7.32 -12.51
CA GLN A 8 -2.36 -7.88 -11.45
C GLN A 8 -2.48 -9.40 -11.54
N GLN A 9 -2.53 -9.95 -12.75
CA GLN A 9 -2.61 -11.40 -12.97
C GLN A 9 -1.30 -12.12 -12.70
N HIS A 10 -0.16 -11.46 -12.94
CA HIS A 10 1.16 -12.08 -12.78
C HIS A 10 1.65 -12.01 -11.32
N TYR A 11 1.51 -10.86 -10.66
CA TYR A 11 2.02 -10.63 -9.32
C TYR A 11 1.00 -10.99 -8.25
N ARG A 12 1.42 -11.80 -7.26
CA ARG A 12 0.56 -12.17 -6.11
C ARG A 12 0.35 -11.02 -5.13
N ASN A 13 1.37 -10.18 -4.96
CA ASN A 13 1.35 -9.07 -4.01
C ASN A 13 1.15 -7.75 -4.76
N HIS A 14 -0.03 -7.15 -4.62
CA HIS A 14 -0.34 -5.82 -5.15
C HIS A 14 -0.01 -4.76 -4.11
N VAL A 15 1.28 -4.48 -3.96
CA VAL A 15 1.80 -3.46 -3.06
C VAL A 15 2.89 -2.66 -3.78
N CYS A 16 3.12 -1.42 -3.37
CA CYS A 16 4.29 -0.67 -3.80
C CYS A 16 5.54 -1.45 -3.42
N VAL A 17 6.37 -1.84 -4.40
CA VAL A 17 7.55 -2.65 -4.11
C VAL A 17 8.55 -1.91 -3.22
N TRP A 18 8.54 -0.58 -3.27
CA TRP A 18 9.47 0.25 -2.51
C TRP A 18 9.11 0.34 -1.03
N CYS A 19 7.90 0.83 -0.70
CA CYS A 19 7.49 1.08 0.69
C CYS A 19 6.47 0.07 1.25
N GLY A 20 5.96 -0.85 0.44
CA GLY A 20 4.96 -1.84 0.87
C GLY A 20 3.53 -1.31 0.96
N TYR A 21 3.24 -0.09 0.47
CA TYR A 21 1.89 0.47 0.50
C TYR A 21 0.91 -0.40 -0.29
N GLY A 22 -0.22 -0.76 0.32
CA GLY A 22 -1.03 -1.89 -0.13
C GLY A 22 -2.47 -1.60 -0.55
N ASN A 23 -2.85 -0.35 -0.82
CA ASN A 23 -4.17 -0.04 -1.38
C ASN A 23 -4.16 -0.17 -2.93
N PRO A 24 -4.77 -1.20 -3.53
CA PRO A 24 -4.68 -1.45 -4.97
C PRO A 24 -5.31 -0.38 -5.85
N GLU A 25 -6.26 0.41 -5.31
CA GLU A 25 -6.91 1.51 -6.05
C GLU A 25 -5.97 2.71 -6.26
N VAL A 26 -5.02 2.89 -5.34
CA VAL A 26 -4.06 4.00 -5.36
C VAL A 26 -2.76 3.62 -6.07
N LEU A 27 -2.44 2.32 -6.15
CA LEU A 27 -1.23 1.86 -6.82
C LEU A 27 -1.25 2.16 -8.32
N GLU A 28 -0.06 2.46 -8.83
CA GLU A 28 0.23 2.68 -10.23
C GLU A 28 1.17 1.57 -10.72
N VAL A 29 1.13 1.30 -12.02
CA VAL A 29 2.04 0.35 -12.67
C VAL A 29 3.06 1.14 -13.47
N ALA A 30 4.33 0.97 -13.11
CA ALA A 30 5.46 1.58 -13.79
C ALA A 30 6.10 0.59 -14.77
N TYR A 31 6.65 1.11 -15.86
CA TYR A 31 7.46 0.35 -16.81
C TYR A 31 8.93 0.40 -16.39
N VAL A 32 9.55 -0.75 -16.15
CA VAL A 32 10.94 -0.88 -15.68
C VAL A 32 11.91 -0.27 -16.70
N ASP A 33 11.69 -0.51 -17.98
CA ASP A 33 12.47 0.05 -19.09
C ASP A 33 11.97 1.42 -19.59
N HIS A 34 10.98 2.02 -18.93
CA HIS A 34 10.30 3.26 -19.36
C HIS A 34 9.68 3.22 -20.77
N ASN A 35 9.45 2.02 -21.32
CA ASN A 35 8.84 1.82 -22.63
C ASN A 35 7.44 1.23 -22.50
N ASN A 36 6.43 2.07 -22.69
CA ASN A 36 5.02 1.69 -22.59
C ASN A 36 4.53 0.71 -23.68
N LYS A 37 5.35 0.41 -24.70
CA LYS A 37 5.07 -0.62 -25.70
C LYS A 37 5.44 -2.03 -25.23
N ASN A 38 6.25 -2.16 -24.17
CA ASN A 38 6.69 -3.44 -23.64
C ASN A 38 5.83 -3.86 -22.43
N ASN A 39 4.70 -4.51 -22.72
CA ASN A 39 3.75 -4.98 -21.70
C ASN A 39 4.09 -6.34 -21.08
N LYS A 40 5.35 -6.81 -21.18
CA LYS A 40 5.76 -8.06 -20.54
C LYS A 40 5.66 -7.91 -19.01
N PRO A 41 5.14 -8.90 -18.27
CA PRO A 41 5.03 -8.80 -16.81
C PRO A 41 6.36 -8.45 -16.14
N SER A 42 7.48 -9.00 -16.62
CA SER A 42 8.82 -8.69 -16.12
C SER A 42 9.22 -7.22 -16.23
N ASN A 43 8.59 -6.47 -17.13
CA ASN A 43 8.77 -5.04 -17.34
C ASN A 43 7.79 -4.18 -16.53
N LEU A 44 6.88 -4.78 -15.76
CA LEU A 44 5.88 -4.06 -14.98
C LEU A 44 6.21 -4.17 -13.49
N VAL A 45 5.88 -3.12 -12.74
CA VAL A 45 6.05 -3.09 -11.30
C VAL A 45 5.00 -2.20 -10.64
N PHE A 46 4.52 -2.58 -9.46
CA PHE A 46 3.61 -1.75 -8.68
C PHE A 46 4.37 -0.74 -7.83
N LEU A 47 4.01 0.54 -7.94
CA LEU A 47 4.51 1.63 -7.11
C LEU A 47 3.33 2.47 -6.59
N CYS A 48 3.51 3.15 -5.45
CA CYS A 48 2.58 4.21 -5.07
C CYS A 48 2.93 5.49 -5.87
N PRO A 49 2.01 6.46 -5.98
CA PRO A 49 2.23 7.65 -6.80
C PRO A 49 3.51 8.41 -6.45
N THR A 50 3.89 8.45 -5.17
CA THR A 50 5.13 9.09 -4.71
C THR A 50 6.37 8.39 -5.26
N HIS A 51 6.53 7.09 -5.01
CA HIS A 51 7.71 6.35 -5.46
C HIS A 51 7.72 6.13 -6.96
N HIS A 52 6.57 6.17 -7.64
CA HIS A 52 6.52 6.18 -9.09
C HIS A 52 7.16 7.46 -9.65
N ARG A 53 6.79 8.64 -9.11
CA ARG A 53 7.46 9.90 -9.48
C ARG A 53 8.95 9.90 -9.17
N GLU A 54 9.34 9.41 -8.00
CA GLU A 54 10.76 9.31 -7.65
C GLU A 54 11.53 8.37 -8.58
N TYR A 55 10.89 7.29 -9.04
CA TYR A 55 11.45 6.38 -10.04
C TYR A 55 11.60 7.06 -11.41
N ASP A 56 10.56 7.73 -11.90
CA ASP A 56 10.57 8.45 -13.18
C ASP A 56 11.62 9.59 -13.19
N LEU A 57 11.84 10.22 -12.03
CA LEU A 57 12.88 11.25 -11.85
C LEU A 57 14.30 10.68 -11.68
N GLY A 58 14.46 9.35 -11.64
CA GLY A 58 15.74 8.68 -11.47
C GLY A 58 16.32 8.74 -10.05
N LEU A 59 15.53 9.15 -9.05
CA LEU A 59 15.92 9.13 -7.63
C LEU A 59 15.98 7.70 -7.08
N ILE A 60 15.18 6.81 -7.67
CA ILE A 60 15.22 5.38 -7.43
C ILE A 60 15.75 4.70 -8.69
N SER A 61 16.79 3.88 -8.57
CA SER A 61 17.32 3.16 -9.73
C SER A 61 16.50 1.91 -10.07
N THR A 62 16.49 1.55 -11.36
CA THR A 62 15.87 0.32 -11.86
C THR A 62 16.34 -0.93 -11.12
N LYS A 63 17.64 -1.00 -10.81
CA LYS A 63 18.23 -2.09 -10.04
C LYS A 63 17.55 -2.24 -8.68
N MET A 64 17.40 -1.14 -7.94
CA MET A 64 16.79 -1.18 -6.61
C MET A 64 15.31 -1.56 -6.69
N VAL A 65 14.56 -1.06 -7.68
CA VAL A 65 13.15 -1.45 -7.91
C VAL A 65 13.04 -2.95 -8.15
N LEU A 66 13.90 -3.53 -9.00
CA LEU A 66 13.89 -4.95 -9.30
C LEU A 66 14.28 -5.82 -8.10
N GLU A 67 15.26 -5.41 -7.31
CA GLU A 67 15.63 -6.08 -6.06
C GLU A 67 14.47 -6.05 -5.05
N ARG A 68 13.84 -4.89 -4.87
CA ARG A 68 12.68 -4.72 -3.98
C ARG A 68 11.46 -5.50 -4.45
N ARG A 69 11.21 -5.59 -5.77
CA ARG A 69 10.14 -6.43 -6.34
C ARG A 69 10.33 -7.89 -5.95
N LYS A 70 11.54 -8.44 -6.14
CA LYS A 70 11.87 -9.81 -5.73
C LYS A 70 11.68 -10.01 -4.23
N PHE A 71 12.12 -9.06 -3.41
CA PHE A 71 11.93 -9.10 -1.96
C PHE A 71 10.44 -9.19 -1.58
N VAL A 72 9.58 -8.36 -2.17
CA VAL A 72 8.14 -8.34 -1.86
C VAL A 72 7.43 -9.61 -2.31
N GLU A 73 7.89 -10.30 -3.35
CA GLU A 73 7.30 -11.58 -3.77
C GLU A 73 7.61 -12.73 -2.81
N THR A 74 8.79 -12.70 -2.16
CA THR A 74 9.26 -13.78 -1.28
C THR A 74 8.97 -13.55 0.20
N ASN A 75 8.68 -12.31 0.61
CA ASN A 75 8.48 -11.94 2.00
C ASN A 75 7.01 -11.63 2.34
N PRO A 76 6.61 -11.74 3.63
CA PRO A 76 5.26 -11.37 4.07
C PRO A 76 4.96 -9.90 3.77
N LYS A 77 3.68 -9.59 3.50
CA LYS A 77 3.19 -8.22 3.27
C LYS A 77 3.55 -7.33 4.46
N ALA A 78 3.86 -6.07 4.18
CA ALA A 78 4.15 -5.08 5.20
C ALA A 78 3.00 -4.97 6.20
N ASP A 79 3.33 -4.96 7.50
CA ASP A 79 2.37 -4.75 8.56
C ASP A 79 2.20 -3.26 8.83
N TRP A 80 1.17 -2.68 8.22
CA TRP A 80 0.83 -1.27 8.38
C TRP A 80 0.23 -0.93 9.74
N SER A 81 -0.16 -1.94 10.55
CA SER A 81 -0.72 -1.70 11.89
C SER A 81 0.29 -1.05 12.85
N ILE A 82 1.59 -1.28 12.62
CA ILE A 82 2.71 -0.68 13.35
C ILE A 82 2.68 0.86 13.27
N LEU A 83 2.27 1.42 12.12
CA LEU A 83 2.28 2.87 11.89
C LEU A 83 1.00 3.57 12.36
N ILE A 84 -0.12 2.85 12.48
CA ILE A 84 -1.41 3.40 12.92
C ILE A 84 -1.48 3.57 14.45
N GLY A 85 -0.34 3.42 15.15
CA GLY A 85 -0.26 3.57 16.60
C GLY A 85 -1.03 2.48 17.35
N GLY A 86 -1.23 1.34 16.68
CA GLY A 86 -2.00 0.21 17.18
C GLY A 86 -1.12 -0.81 17.88
N ASN A 87 -0.34 -0.42 18.89
CA ASN A 87 0.15 -1.40 19.88
C ASN A 87 -0.98 -1.87 20.82
N LEU A 88 -2.23 -1.68 20.41
CA LEU A 88 -3.39 -2.11 21.17
C LEU A 88 -3.76 -3.49 20.70
N THR A 89 -3.90 -4.42 21.64
CA THR A 89 -4.54 -5.69 21.35
C THR A 89 -5.98 -5.45 20.88
N LYS A 90 -6.59 -6.46 20.25
CA LYS A 90 -8.00 -6.38 19.85
C LYS A 90 -8.91 -6.04 21.03
N GLU A 91 -8.61 -6.53 22.24
CA GLU A 91 -9.36 -6.17 23.45
C GLU A 91 -9.21 -4.69 23.81
N GLU A 92 -7.97 -4.18 23.79
CA GLU A 92 -7.68 -2.78 24.14
C GLU A 92 -8.33 -1.80 23.15
N LEU A 93 -8.30 -2.14 21.86
CA LEU A 93 -8.99 -1.37 20.81
C LEU A 93 -10.51 -1.37 21.05
N LYS A 94 -11.11 -2.53 21.33
CA LYS A 94 -12.55 -2.66 21.62
C LYS A 94 -12.96 -1.83 22.83
N LYS A 95 -12.14 -1.81 23.88
CA LYS A 95 -12.37 -1.00 25.08
C LYS A 95 -12.35 0.50 24.75
N LYS A 96 -11.32 0.96 24.03
CA LYS A 96 -11.18 2.37 23.61
C LYS A 96 -12.35 2.85 22.75
N LEU A 97 -12.80 2.02 21.81
CA LEU A 97 -13.97 2.30 20.97
C LEU A 97 -15.26 2.39 21.81
N THR A 98 -15.44 1.47 22.76
CA THR A 98 -16.61 1.48 23.66
C THR A 98 -16.63 2.73 24.55
N GLU A 99 -15.50 3.13 25.11
CA GLU A 99 -15.38 4.35 25.92
C GLU A 99 -15.69 5.61 25.10
N SER A 100 -15.19 5.67 23.87
CA SER A 100 -15.47 6.76 22.92
C SER A 100 -16.97 6.84 22.58
N ALA A 101 -17.62 5.70 22.33
CA ALA A 101 -19.06 5.64 22.08
C ALA A 101 -19.88 6.09 23.30
N LYS A 102 -19.53 5.64 24.51
CA LYS A 102 -20.16 6.08 25.77
C LYS A 102 -20.00 7.58 26.00
N LYS A 103 -18.82 8.14 25.70
CA LYS A 103 -18.57 9.59 25.78
C LYS A 103 -19.47 10.34 24.81
N ALA A 104 -19.53 9.91 23.55
CA ALA A 104 -20.41 10.52 22.53
C ALA A 104 -21.89 10.49 22.92
N HIS A 105 -22.38 9.36 23.46
CA HIS A 105 -23.76 9.26 23.94
C HIS A 105 -24.06 10.25 25.08
N ARG A 106 -23.16 10.35 26.07
CA ARG A 106 -23.30 11.33 27.17
C ARG A 106 -23.34 12.76 26.67
N THR A 107 -22.47 13.12 25.72
CA THR A 107 -22.47 14.46 25.11
C THR A 107 -23.77 14.76 24.38
N ARG A 108 -24.38 13.79 23.69
CA ARG A 108 -25.67 13.98 23.00
C ARG A 108 -26.80 14.24 24.01
N LYS A 109 -26.92 13.42 25.06
CA LYS A 109 -27.91 13.61 26.12
C LYS A 109 -27.80 14.96 26.82
N LEU A 110 -26.59 15.50 26.98
CA LEU A 110 -26.38 16.82 27.59
C LEU A 110 -26.79 17.98 26.68
N LYS A 111 -26.80 17.79 25.36
CA LYS A 111 -27.25 18.82 24.39
C LYS A 111 -28.76 18.81 24.15
N GLU A 112 -29.43 17.71 24.46
CA GLU A 112 -30.89 17.54 24.34
C GLU A 112 -31.67 18.02 25.58
N LYS A 113 -30.95 18.54 26.58
CA LYS A 113 -31.48 19.00 27.87
C LYS A 113 -31.23 20.49 28.02
#